data_AF-A0A9N9XGY4-F1
#
_entry.id   AF-A0A9N9XGY4-F1
#
_cell.length_a   1.000
_cell.length_b   1.000
_cell.length_c   1.000
_cell.angle_alpha   90.00
_cell.angle_beta   90.00
_cell.angle_gamma   90.00
#
_symmetry.space_group_name_H-M   'P 1'
#
loop_
_entity.id
_entity.type
_entity.pdbx_description
1 polymer ?
#
loop_
_entity_poly.entity_id
_entity_poly.type
_entity_poly.pdbx_seq_one_letter_code
_entity_poly.pdbx_strand_id
1 'polypeptide(L)'
;MGSSQEDITDDEFDVEEASRDPTVVLQRLKEFSFYLVENIEFNLDFCLKLLEERTVPAKPNSMHVTALSMLCSAIPKIGGGLGSALKTGEVTLFRKIEKKNSRLLADLVYYFSDNKQALRDTVLEAAAEIFASFENKFMEFTCKGGEKRAMMKLAIDASDRIFNYFLSTEQKRDVTKNEFIRGVLYGDSKRNRGGKKEGKSVTKNDNAKQEIKIKTDKLYSKSGIYIPVRNLFYKNDHTKPEKYGYRKLFSWEDETEIMQTWTLDNSLENPIYTINVTDKLLLSIKEYVMSKNRFEEAILARQKLSDEAMEDRQQKHEAALTMLKECYDNIINELEYIQQKTLNMFKESTTLMEKVVENQEADKETTTVIITKLESAHSDILDTKGKQEDILKSNEDIKNNIVAIMTNQEELATSTLKHEDVESIVNDKVKEGAKDGVKEFISETLRENDPGPRIKREVERGLDRTKNELKRVERRIRKFKW
;
A
#
# COMPACT_ATOMS: atom_id res chain seq x y z
N MET A 1 -31.35 -24.29 -86.58
CA MET A 1 -30.06 -24.81 -86.08
C MET A 1 -29.69 -23.96 -84.87
N GLY A 2 -29.87 -24.54 -83.69
CA GLY A 2 -29.69 -23.84 -82.42
C GLY A 2 -28.22 -23.71 -82.07
N SER A 3 -27.83 -22.54 -81.56
CA SER A 3 -26.59 -22.38 -80.81
C SER A 3 -26.91 -22.60 -79.33
N SER A 4 -26.20 -23.56 -78.76
CA SER A 4 -26.14 -23.94 -77.35
C SER A 4 -26.06 -22.73 -76.42
N GLN A 5 -27.09 -22.57 -75.58
CA GLN A 5 -26.95 -21.90 -74.29
C GLN A 5 -26.11 -22.83 -73.40
N GLU A 6 -24.92 -22.37 -73.03
CA GLU A 6 -24.18 -22.94 -71.90
C GLU A 6 -24.95 -22.61 -70.63
N ASP A 7 -25.44 -23.65 -69.97
CA ASP A 7 -25.88 -23.65 -68.58
C ASP A 7 -24.75 -23.11 -67.70
N ILE A 8 -24.88 -21.84 -67.31
CA ILE A 8 -24.21 -21.34 -66.12
C ILE A 8 -25.07 -21.85 -64.97
N THR A 9 -24.64 -22.97 -64.40
CA THR A 9 -25.14 -23.52 -63.15
C THR A 9 -25.24 -22.40 -62.12
N ASP A 10 -26.44 -22.24 -61.57
CA ASP A 10 -26.74 -21.46 -60.38
C ASP A 10 -25.65 -21.72 -59.32
N ASP A 11 -24.75 -20.76 -59.13
CA ASP A 11 -23.99 -20.65 -57.90
C ASP A 11 -25.01 -20.41 -56.79
N GLU A 12 -25.39 -21.50 -56.12
CA GLU A 12 -25.97 -21.50 -54.79
C GLU A 12 -25.08 -20.62 -53.90
N PHE A 13 -25.45 -19.35 -53.79
CA PHE A 13 -24.94 -18.50 -52.72
C PHE A 13 -25.43 -19.12 -51.43
N ASP A 14 -24.55 -19.87 -50.77
CA ASP A 14 -24.74 -20.32 -49.39
C ASP A 14 -25.17 -19.12 -48.55
N VAL A 15 -26.43 -19.17 -48.11
CA VAL A 15 -27.01 -18.17 -47.23
C VAL A 15 -26.40 -18.42 -45.85
N GLU A 16 -25.29 -17.75 -45.55
CA GLU A 16 -24.71 -17.77 -44.21
C GLU A 16 -25.76 -17.26 -43.21
N GLU A 17 -26.17 -18.13 -42.28
CA GLU A 17 -26.88 -17.70 -41.07
C GLU A 17 -26.07 -16.58 -40.40
N ALA A 18 -26.76 -15.57 -39.87
CA ALA A 18 -26.10 -14.48 -39.15
C ALA A 18 -25.25 -15.05 -38.01
N SER A 19 -23.93 -15.11 -38.22
CA SER A 19 -22.99 -15.66 -37.23
C SER A 19 -23.11 -14.84 -35.94
N ARG A 20 -23.46 -15.54 -34.86
CA ARG A 20 -23.50 -14.99 -33.49
C ARG A 20 -22.17 -15.17 -32.76
N ASP A 21 -21.09 -15.37 -33.52
CA ASP A 21 -19.72 -15.36 -33.00
C ASP A 21 -19.45 -14.00 -32.31
N PRO A 22 -19.00 -14.00 -31.05
CA PRO A 22 -18.60 -12.78 -30.34
C PRO A 22 -17.70 -11.84 -31.15
N THR A 23 -16.86 -12.38 -32.04
CA THR A 23 -15.98 -11.60 -32.92
C THR A 23 -16.76 -10.78 -33.94
N VAL A 24 -17.78 -11.38 -34.56
CA VAL A 24 -18.66 -10.72 -35.54
C VAL A 24 -19.51 -9.67 -34.84
N VAL A 25 -20.05 -10.02 -33.67
CA VAL A 25 -20.83 -9.09 -32.84
C VAL A 25 -19.99 -7.86 -32.47
N LEU A 26 -18.76 -8.07 -32.00
CA LEU A 26 -17.82 -6.99 -31.68
C LEU A 26 -17.50 -6.13 -32.90
N GLN A 27 -17.30 -6.74 -34.07
CA GLN A 27 -17.02 -5.99 -35.30
C GLN A 27 -18.21 -5.13 -35.74
N ARG A 28 -19.44 -5.63 -35.63
CA ARG A 28 -20.64 -4.83 -35.94
C ARG A 28 -20.83 -3.68 -34.95
N LEU A 29 -20.55 -3.90 -33.66
CA LEU A 29 -20.54 -2.85 -32.65
C LEU A 29 -19.52 -1.76 -32.97
N LYS A 30 -18.30 -2.15 -33.37
CA LYS A 30 -17.25 -1.23 -33.80
C LYS A 30 -17.67 -0.40 -35.01
N GLU A 31 -18.24 -1.01 -36.04
CA GLU A 31 -18.74 -0.30 -37.22
C GLU A 31 -19.91 0.65 -36.87
N PHE A 32 -20.89 0.20 -36.08
CA PHE A 32 -21.99 1.06 -35.64
C PHE A 32 -21.48 2.28 -34.86
N SER A 33 -20.56 2.07 -33.91
CA SER A 33 -19.99 3.12 -33.08
C SER A 33 -19.19 4.13 -33.91
N PHE A 34 -18.36 3.64 -34.85
CA PHE A 34 -17.60 4.50 -35.77
C PHE A 34 -18.54 5.41 -36.56
N TYR A 35 -19.55 4.85 -37.23
CA TYR A 35 -20.47 5.65 -38.03
C TYR A 35 -21.32 6.59 -37.17
N LEU A 36 -21.66 6.22 -35.94
CA LEU A 36 -22.43 7.10 -35.05
C LEU A 36 -21.60 8.32 -34.65
N VAL A 37 -20.35 8.12 -34.22
CA VAL A 37 -19.40 9.20 -33.89
C VAL A 37 -19.17 10.08 -35.12
N GLU A 38 -18.82 9.49 -36.26
CA GLU A 38 -18.53 10.22 -37.50
C GLU A 38 -19.71 11.13 -37.91
N ASN A 39 -20.94 10.61 -37.87
CA ASN A 39 -22.12 11.40 -38.25
C ASN A 39 -22.47 12.47 -37.21
N ILE A 40 -22.24 12.23 -35.91
CA ILE A 40 -22.45 13.25 -34.88
C ILE A 40 -21.44 14.37 -35.04
N GLU A 41 -20.14 14.05 -35.16
CA GLU A 41 -19.09 15.05 -35.36
C GLU A 41 -19.31 15.85 -36.64
N PHE A 42 -19.66 15.18 -37.74
CA PHE A 42 -20.00 15.86 -39.00
C PHE A 42 -21.14 16.86 -38.82
N ASN A 43 -22.22 16.47 -38.13
CA ASN A 43 -23.37 17.35 -37.91
C ASN A 43 -23.01 18.53 -36.98
N LEU A 44 -22.20 18.32 -35.94
CA LEU A 44 -21.74 19.39 -35.06
C LEU A 44 -20.80 20.35 -35.78
N ASP A 45 -19.83 19.86 -36.54
CA ASP A 45 -18.91 20.66 -37.35
C ASP A 45 -19.67 21.47 -38.40
N PHE A 46 -20.68 20.87 -39.03
CA PHE A 46 -21.57 21.57 -39.95
C PHE A 46 -22.31 22.72 -39.25
N CYS A 47 -22.87 22.47 -38.06
CA CYS A 47 -23.51 23.52 -37.27
C CYS A 47 -22.52 24.61 -36.82
N LEU A 48 -21.28 24.25 -36.46
CA LEU A 48 -20.24 25.19 -36.06
C LEU A 48 -19.86 26.12 -37.22
N LYS A 49 -19.60 25.57 -38.41
CA LYS A 49 -19.31 26.36 -39.61
C LYS A 49 -20.44 27.33 -39.95
N LEU A 50 -21.70 26.88 -39.83
CA LEU A 50 -22.85 27.75 -40.03
C LEU A 50 -22.92 28.90 -39.01
N LEU A 51 -22.47 28.66 -37.76
CA LEU A 51 -22.39 29.68 -36.72
C LEU A 51 -21.24 30.68 -36.97
N GLU A 52 -20.13 30.23 -37.56
CA GLU A 52 -18.92 31.03 -37.77
C GLU A 52 -18.89 31.83 -39.11
N GLU A 53 -19.51 31.35 -40.19
CA GLU A 53 -19.40 31.93 -41.54
C GLU A 53 -20.16 33.26 -41.78
N ARG A 54 -20.84 33.86 -40.80
CA ARG A 54 -21.59 35.12 -40.99
C ARG A 54 -21.12 36.30 -40.14
N THR A 55 -20.57 37.32 -40.80
CA THR A 55 -20.50 38.70 -40.31
C THR A 55 -21.89 39.36 -40.40
N VAL A 56 -22.60 39.53 -39.29
CA VAL A 56 -23.91 40.23 -39.26
C VAL A 56 -23.84 41.38 -38.25
N PRO A 57 -24.30 42.60 -38.62
CA PRO A 57 -24.08 43.81 -37.83
C PRO A 57 -24.94 43.87 -36.55
N ALA A 58 -24.46 44.71 -35.63
CA ALA A 58 -24.81 44.75 -34.20
C ALA A 58 -26.15 45.43 -33.88
N LYS A 59 -27.00 44.78 -33.04
CA LYS A 59 -27.54 45.25 -31.73
C LYS A 59 -28.71 44.37 -31.21
N PRO A 60 -29.04 44.37 -29.89
CA PRO A 60 -28.73 43.24 -29.02
C PRO A 60 -29.96 42.53 -28.44
N ASN A 61 -29.92 41.20 -28.46
CA ASN A 61 -30.40 40.27 -27.42
C ASN A 61 -29.99 38.85 -27.83
N SER A 62 -28.82 38.44 -27.31
CA SER A 62 -27.99 37.29 -27.69
C SER A 62 -27.83 37.08 -29.21
N MET A 63 -26.70 37.55 -29.75
CA MET A 63 -26.32 37.37 -31.15
C MET A 63 -26.36 35.90 -31.59
N HIS A 64 -25.98 34.95 -30.71
CA HIS A 64 -25.98 33.51 -31.01
C HIS A 64 -27.40 32.96 -31.25
N VAL A 65 -28.38 33.43 -30.46
CA VAL A 65 -29.78 33.00 -30.53
C VAL A 65 -30.45 33.58 -31.77
N THR A 66 -30.14 34.82 -32.12
CA THR A 66 -30.69 35.46 -33.31
C THR A 66 -30.06 34.89 -34.57
N ALA A 67 -28.77 34.53 -34.55
CA ALA A 67 -28.10 33.85 -35.66
C ALA A 67 -28.66 32.45 -35.90
N LEU A 68 -28.70 31.55 -34.89
CA LEU A 68 -29.24 30.20 -35.11
C LEU A 68 -30.76 30.22 -35.40
N SER A 69 -31.52 31.06 -34.71
CA SER A 69 -32.96 31.24 -34.98
C SER A 69 -33.22 31.84 -36.36
N MET A 70 -32.46 32.85 -36.82
CA MET A 70 -32.55 33.37 -38.20
C MET A 70 -32.00 32.40 -39.24
N LEU A 71 -30.96 31.61 -38.96
CA LEU A 71 -30.49 30.54 -39.85
C LEU A 71 -31.58 29.48 -40.06
N CYS A 72 -32.35 29.21 -39.00
CA CYS A 72 -33.44 28.24 -39.01
C CYS A 72 -34.79 28.81 -39.53
N SER A 73 -35.07 30.10 -39.30
CA SER A 73 -36.33 30.77 -39.65
C SER A 73 -36.26 31.60 -40.93
N ALA A 74 -35.10 32.19 -41.26
CA ALA A 74 -34.82 32.92 -42.49
C ALA A 74 -33.98 32.03 -43.42
N ILE A 75 -34.66 31.02 -44.00
CA ILE A 75 -34.26 30.48 -45.30
C ILE A 75 -35.03 31.31 -46.32
N PRO A 76 -34.44 32.35 -46.92
CA PRO A 76 -35.07 33.03 -48.02
C PRO A 76 -35.22 32.00 -49.14
N LYS A 77 -36.40 31.95 -49.77
CA LYS A 77 -36.42 31.64 -51.20
C LYS A 77 -35.44 32.65 -51.81
N ILE A 78 -34.33 32.21 -52.41
CA ILE A 78 -33.36 32.92 -53.30
C ILE A 78 -31.91 32.63 -52.90
N GLY A 79 -31.16 32.00 -53.83
CA GLY A 79 -29.70 31.88 -53.82
C GLY A 79 -29.19 30.45 -54.02
N GLY A 80 -28.99 30.02 -55.26
CA GLY A 80 -28.75 28.62 -55.68
C GLY A 80 -27.46 27.92 -55.21
N GLY A 81 -26.69 28.47 -54.27
CA GLY A 81 -25.43 27.87 -53.79
C GLY A 81 -25.57 27.02 -52.52
N LEU A 82 -26.33 27.48 -51.52
CA LEU A 82 -26.54 26.79 -50.24
C LEU A 82 -27.85 25.98 -50.18
N GLY A 83 -28.84 26.36 -51.00
CA GLY A 83 -30.14 25.68 -51.07
C GLY A 83 -30.12 24.30 -51.75
N SER A 84 -29.01 23.91 -52.38
CA SER A 84 -28.81 22.59 -53.00
C SER A 84 -28.31 21.53 -52.01
N ALA A 85 -27.63 21.95 -50.93
CA ALA A 85 -27.06 21.05 -49.93
C ALA A 85 -28.11 20.60 -48.88
N LEU A 86 -29.04 21.48 -48.52
CA LEU A 86 -30.10 21.20 -47.53
C LEU A 86 -31.35 20.62 -48.21
N LYS A 87 -31.82 19.47 -47.73
CA LYS A 87 -33.07 18.85 -48.22
C LYS A 87 -34.28 19.59 -47.66
N THR A 88 -35.39 19.63 -48.40
CA THR A 88 -36.67 20.28 -47.99
C THR A 88 -37.17 19.81 -46.60
N GLY A 89 -36.83 18.58 -46.20
CA GLY A 89 -37.12 18.04 -44.86
C GLY A 89 -36.37 18.75 -43.73
N GLU A 90 -35.09 19.10 -43.93
CA GLU A 90 -34.26 19.83 -42.98
C GLU A 90 -34.77 21.26 -42.81
N VAL A 91 -35.07 21.93 -43.93
CA VAL A 91 -35.72 23.27 -43.95
C VAL A 91 -37.01 23.29 -43.12
N THR A 92 -37.80 22.21 -43.19
CA THR A 92 -39.07 22.12 -42.44
C THR A 92 -38.85 21.94 -40.95
N LEU A 93 -37.82 21.20 -40.55
CA LEU A 93 -37.48 20.97 -39.16
C LEU A 93 -36.89 22.24 -38.53
N PHE A 94 -35.96 22.89 -39.23
CA PHE A 94 -35.36 24.14 -38.78
C PHE A 94 -36.41 25.25 -38.57
N ARG A 95 -37.41 25.35 -39.45
CA ARG A 95 -38.52 26.31 -39.28
C ARG A 95 -39.38 26.09 -38.03
N LYS A 96 -39.36 24.89 -37.44
CA LYS A 96 -40.15 24.53 -36.25
C LYS A 96 -39.37 24.64 -34.95
N ILE A 97 -38.09 24.98 -34.99
CA ILE A 97 -37.26 25.08 -33.79
C ILE A 97 -37.68 26.30 -32.99
N GLU A 98 -37.96 26.09 -31.71
CA GLU A 98 -38.16 27.17 -30.76
C GLU A 98 -36.86 27.91 -30.48
N LYS A 99 -36.95 29.23 -30.29
CA LYS A 99 -35.80 30.10 -30.03
C LYS A 99 -34.95 29.62 -28.83
N LYS A 100 -35.58 29.05 -27.79
CA LYS A 100 -34.89 28.49 -26.62
C LYS A 100 -34.05 27.25 -26.98
N ASN A 101 -34.59 26.32 -27.74
CA ASN A 101 -33.90 25.10 -28.16
C ASN A 101 -32.74 25.41 -29.12
N SER A 102 -32.89 26.44 -29.97
CA SER A 102 -31.81 26.92 -30.83
C SER A 102 -30.59 27.44 -30.04
N ARG A 103 -30.81 28.05 -28.87
CA ARG A 103 -29.73 28.51 -27.99
C ARG A 103 -28.95 27.32 -27.43
N LEU A 104 -29.68 26.33 -26.93
CA LEU A 104 -29.09 25.14 -26.30
C LEU A 104 -28.30 24.31 -27.31
N LEU A 105 -28.77 24.21 -28.56
CA LEU A 105 -27.99 23.57 -29.62
C LEU A 105 -26.69 24.34 -29.92
N ALA A 106 -26.74 25.67 -30.00
CA ALA A 106 -25.52 26.46 -30.20
C ALA A 106 -24.53 26.28 -29.03
N ASP A 107 -25.03 26.28 -27.80
CA ASP A 107 -24.21 26.05 -26.60
C ASP A 107 -23.57 24.65 -26.62
N LEU A 108 -24.31 23.62 -27.08
CA LEU A 108 -23.79 22.26 -27.28
C LEU A 108 -22.70 22.22 -28.37
N VAL A 109 -22.90 22.92 -29.49
CA VAL A 109 -21.93 22.95 -30.61
C VAL A 109 -20.62 23.62 -30.18
N TYR A 110 -20.67 24.73 -29.44
CA TYR A 110 -19.47 25.35 -28.88
C TYR A 110 -18.83 24.49 -27.80
N TYR A 111 -19.61 23.89 -26.91
CA TYR A 111 -19.09 22.98 -25.90
C TYR A 111 -18.33 21.80 -26.54
N PHE A 112 -18.89 21.22 -27.61
CA PHE A 112 -18.23 20.19 -28.40
C PHE A 112 -16.91 20.66 -28.99
N SER A 113 -16.89 21.86 -29.60
CA SER A 113 -15.67 22.43 -30.19
C SER A 113 -14.55 22.51 -29.14
N ASP A 114 -14.88 22.92 -27.92
CA ASP A 114 -13.92 23.04 -26.82
C ASP A 114 -13.58 21.68 -26.16
N ASN A 115 -14.50 20.71 -26.19
CA ASN A 115 -14.43 19.44 -25.44
C ASN A 115 -14.63 18.21 -26.34
N LYS A 116 -14.05 18.22 -27.54
CA LYS A 116 -14.27 17.20 -28.57
C LYS A 116 -14.11 15.77 -28.05
N GLN A 117 -13.05 15.51 -27.29
CA GLN A 117 -12.73 14.18 -26.78
C GLN A 117 -13.75 13.69 -25.73
N ALA A 118 -14.20 14.56 -24.82
CA ALA A 118 -15.18 14.20 -23.80
C ALA A 118 -16.54 13.88 -24.42
N LEU A 119 -16.97 14.66 -25.42
CA LEU A 119 -18.20 14.34 -26.15
C LEU A 119 -18.07 13.00 -26.89
N ARG A 120 -16.94 12.77 -27.55
CA ARG A 120 -16.69 11.51 -28.26
C ARG A 120 -16.78 10.31 -27.32
N ASP A 121 -16.15 10.37 -26.15
CA ASP A 121 -16.20 9.31 -25.14
C ASP A 121 -17.65 9.07 -24.68
N THR A 122 -18.42 10.15 -24.45
CA THR A 122 -19.86 10.06 -24.12
C THR A 122 -20.69 9.41 -25.24
N VAL A 123 -20.40 9.74 -26.51
CA VAL A 123 -21.07 9.14 -27.67
C VAL A 123 -20.73 7.66 -27.80
N LEU A 124 -19.48 7.26 -27.53
CA LEU A 124 -19.05 5.88 -27.58
C LEU A 124 -19.74 5.02 -26.51
N GLU A 125 -19.87 5.54 -25.28
CA GLU A 125 -20.63 4.89 -24.23
C GLU A 125 -22.10 4.69 -24.63
N ALA A 126 -22.72 5.72 -25.21
CA ALA A 126 -24.09 5.64 -25.69
C ALA A 126 -24.22 4.63 -26.84
N ALA A 127 -23.27 4.63 -27.77
CA ALA A 127 -23.23 3.70 -28.90
C ALA A 127 -23.18 2.24 -28.43
N ALA A 128 -22.32 1.94 -27.45
CA ALA A 128 -22.17 0.62 -26.87
C ALA A 128 -23.46 0.15 -26.20
N GLU A 129 -24.13 1.01 -25.43
CA GLU A 129 -25.37 0.66 -24.74
C GLU A 129 -26.56 0.52 -25.70
N ILE A 130 -26.66 1.38 -26.73
CA ILE A 130 -27.66 1.25 -27.80
C ILE A 130 -27.49 -0.08 -28.51
N PHE A 131 -26.26 -0.40 -28.93
CA PHE A 131 -25.99 -1.65 -29.62
C PHE A 131 -26.29 -2.84 -28.72
N ALA A 132 -25.79 -2.86 -27.48
CA ALA A 132 -26.04 -3.97 -26.55
C ALA A 132 -27.53 -4.18 -26.28
N SER A 133 -28.32 -3.09 -26.27
CA SER A 133 -29.76 -3.17 -26.09
C SER A 133 -30.47 -3.72 -27.33
N PHE A 134 -30.03 -3.37 -28.53
CA PHE A 134 -30.63 -3.80 -29.80
C PHE A 134 -29.89 -4.97 -30.47
N GLU A 135 -28.91 -5.58 -29.79
CA GLU A 135 -27.93 -6.51 -30.35
C GLU A 135 -28.59 -7.57 -31.22
N ASN A 136 -29.56 -8.30 -30.66
CA ASN A 136 -30.25 -9.37 -31.35
C ASN A 136 -30.82 -8.93 -32.71
N LYS A 137 -31.38 -7.72 -32.81
CA LYS A 137 -31.91 -7.20 -34.08
C LYS A 137 -30.84 -6.63 -34.99
N PHE A 138 -29.82 -5.99 -34.44
CA PHE A 138 -28.70 -5.52 -35.24
C PHE A 138 -27.95 -6.67 -35.90
N MET A 139 -27.89 -7.84 -35.26
CA MET A 139 -27.31 -9.06 -35.82
C MET A 139 -28.16 -9.65 -36.97
N GLU A 140 -29.48 -9.47 -36.96
CA GLU A 140 -30.37 -9.95 -38.03
C GLU A 140 -30.34 -9.08 -39.31
N PHE A 141 -29.80 -7.85 -39.25
CA PHE A 141 -29.91 -6.89 -40.35
C PHE A 141 -28.71 -6.88 -41.30
N THR A 142 -29.02 -6.93 -42.60
CA THR A 142 -28.09 -6.77 -43.71
C THR A 142 -28.62 -5.77 -44.74
N CYS A 143 -27.86 -5.51 -45.80
CA CYS A 143 -28.20 -4.62 -46.91
C CYS A 143 -27.53 -5.09 -48.20
N LYS A 144 -27.96 -4.56 -49.35
CA LYS A 144 -27.15 -4.60 -50.58
C LYS A 144 -25.82 -3.86 -50.32
N GLY A 145 -24.73 -4.61 -50.13
CA GLY A 145 -23.44 -4.11 -49.60
C GLY A 145 -23.08 -4.62 -48.20
N GLY A 146 -23.78 -5.63 -47.70
CA GLY A 146 -23.44 -6.39 -46.50
C GLY A 146 -23.85 -5.73 -45.18
N GLU A 147 -23.45 -6.40 -44.11
CA GLU A 147 -23.76 -6.09 -42.71
C GLU A 147 -23.19 -4.73 -42.28
N LYS A 148 -21.97 -4.42 -42.72
CA LYS A 148 -21.32 -3.12 -42.48
C LYS A 148 -22.18 -1.96 -42.95
N ARG A 149 -22.77 -2.08 -44.16
CA ARG A 149 -23.66 -1.05 -44.70
C ARG A 149 -24.97 -0.96 -43.92
N ALA A 150 -25.43 -2.05 -43.33
CA ALA A 150 -26.59 -2.02 -42.42
C ALA A 150 -26.25 -1.26 -41.14
N MET A 151 -25.09 -1.52 -40.52
CA MET A 151 -24.63 -0.77 -39.32
C MET A 151 -24.49 0.72 -39.60
N MET A 152 -23.89 1.09 -40.74
CA MET A 152 -23.81 2.49 -41.19
C MET A 152 -25.19 3.14 -41.28
N LYS A 153 -26.18 2.48 -41.88
CA LYS A 153 -27.54 3.02 -42.02
C LYS A 153 -28.25 3.18 -40.67
N LEU A 154 -28.07 2.23 -39.77
CA LEU A 154 -28.61 2.28 -38.41
C LEU A 154 -28.02 3.44 -37.61
N ALA A 155 -26.70 3.63 -37.71
CA ALA A 155 -25.97 4.71 -37.06
C ALA A 155 -26.33 6.10 -37.62
N ILE A 156 -26.45 6.25 -38.94
CA ILE A 156 -26.90 7.50 -39.57
C ILE A 156 -28.28 7.89 -39.06
N ASP A 157 -29.23 6.94 -39.04
CA ASP A 157 -30.58 7.22 -38.55
C ASP A 157 -30.60 7.52 -37.05
N ALA A 158 -29.77 6.84 -36.25
CA ALA A 158 -29.61 7.17 -34.83
C ALA A 158 -29.08 8.60 -34.63
N SER A 159 -28.05 9.01 -35.39
CA SER A 159 -27.53 10.38 -35.36
C SER A 159 -28.60 11.41 -35.77
N ASP A 160 -29.32 11.17 -36.87
CA ASP A 160 -30.42 12.05 -37.31
C ASP A 160 -31.48 12.23 -36.19
N ARG A 161 -31.81 11.15 -35.47
CA ARG A 161 -32.77 11.18 -34.35
C ARG A 161 -32.25 11.96 -33.15
N ILE A 162 -30.99 11.75 -32.77
CA ILE A 162 -30.33 12.49 -31.69
C ILE A 162 -30.41 14.00 -31.93
N PHE A 163 -30.04 14.46 -33.12
CA PHE A 163 -30.11 15.89 -33.44
C PHE A 163 -31.54 16.42 -33.43
N ASN A 164 -32.49 15.68 -33.99
CA ASN A 164 -33.89 16.10 -33.98
C ASN A 164 -34.47 16.16 -32.56
N TYR A 165 -34.03 15.29 -31.66
CA TYR A 165 -34.36 15.35 -30.24
C TYR A 165 -33.74 16.59 -29.58
N PHE A 166 -32.46 16.87 -29.78
CA PHE A 166 -31.81 18.09 -29.25
C PHE A 166 -32.44 19.38 -29.78
N LEU A 167 -32.99 19.36 -30.99
CA LEU A 167 -33.70 20.49 -31.59
C LEU A 167 -35.11 20.72 -31.03
N SER A 168 -35.71 19.70 -30.43
CA SER A 168 -37.10 19.72 -29.95
C SER A 168 -37.24 19.68 -28.42
N THR A 169 -36.13 19.55 -27.69
CA THR A 169 -36.13 19.42 -26.24
C THR A 169 -35.12 20.38 -25.59
N GLU A 170 -35.36 20.72 -24.32
CA GLU A 170 -34.41 21.49 -23.53
C GLU A 170 -33.27 20.60 -23.06
N GLN A 171 -32.10 20.76 -23.69
CA GLN A 171 -30.89 20.03 -23.32
C GLN A 171 -30.05 20.80 -22.31
N LYS A 172 -29.43 20.08 -21.36
CA LYS A 172 -28.39 20.65 -20.51
C LYS A 172 -27.10 20.83 -21.32
N ARG A 173 -26.25 21.78 -20.90
CA ARG A 173 -24.95 22.04 -21.54
C ARG A 173 -24.05 20.79 -21.57
N ASP A 174 -24.06 20.03 -20.47
CA ASP A 174 -23.34 18.76 -20.36
C ASP A 174 -24.28 17.63 -20.79
N VAL A 175 -24.28 17.33 -22.09
CA VAL A 175 -25.09 16.24 -22.64
C VAL A 175 -24.53 14.92 -22.15
N THR A 176 -25.34 14.18 -21.40
CA THR A 176 -24.96 12.87 -20.85
C THR A 176 -25.20 11.75 -21.87
N LYS A 177 -24.59 10.60 -21.63
CA LYS A 177 -24.87 9.34 -22.36
C LYS A 177 -26.38 9.07 -22.50
N ASN A 178 -27.13 9.28 -21.42
CA ASN A 178 -28.58 9.03 -21.40
C ASN A 178 -29.35 9.98 -22.32
N GLU A 179 -28.91 11.23 -22.49
CA GLU A 179 -29.55 12.16 -23.43
C GLU A 179 -29.32 11.75 -24.89
N PHE A 180 -28.15 11.18 -25.23
CA PHE A 180 -27.94 10.56 -26.55
C PHE A 180 -28.86 9.35 -26.78
N ILE A 181 -28.97 8.46 -25.78
CA ILE A 181 -29.87 7.29 -25.85
C ILE A 181 -31.32 7.73 -26.01
N ARG A 182 -31.78 8.71 -25.22
CA ARG A 182 -33.11 9.32 -25.33
C ARG A 182 -33.31 9.93 -26.71
N GLY A 183 -32.28 10.57 -27.26
CA GLY A 183 -32.30 11.09 -28.63
C GLY A 183 -32.58 10.02 -29.67
N VAL A 184 -32.00 8.83 -29.54
CA VAL A 184 -32.29 7.70 -30.43
C VAL A 184 -33.72 7.18 -30.26
N LEU A 185 -34.23 7.09 -29.04
CA LEU A 185 -35.58 6.54 -28.81
C LEU A 185 -36.70 7.52 -29.19
N TYR A 186 -36.59 8.76 -28.71
CA TYR A 186 -37.65 9.77 -28.78
C TYR A 186 -37.48 10.75 -29.94
N GLY A 187 -36.28 10.86 -30.49
CA GLY A 187 -36.02 11.70 -31.65
C GLY A 187 -36.70 11.19 -32.92
N ASP A 188 -37.11 12.14 -33.76
CA ASP A 188 -37.66 11.87 -35.08
C ASP A 188 -36.55 11.48 -36.07
N SER A 189 -36.78 10.47 -36.91
CA SER A 189 -35.90 10.23 -38.06
C SER A 189 -35.96 11.36 -39.08
N LYS A 190 -34.92 11.45 -39.91
CA LYS A 190 -34.83 12.42 -41.00
C LYS A 190 -36.06 12.39 -41.90
N ARG A 191 -36.46 13.58 -42.39
CA ARG A 191 -37.62 13.72 -43.27
C ARG A 191 -37.20 13.79 -44.73
N ASN A 192 -37.99 13.16 -45.61
CA ASN A 192 -37.81 13.24 -47.05
C ASN A 192 -38.22 14.62 -47.60
N ARG A 193 -38.04 14.83 -48.92
CA ARG A 193 -38.43 16.10 -49.58
C ARG A 193 -39.92 16.43 -49.46
N GLY A 194 -40.76 15.42 -49.24
CA GLY A 194 -42.20 15.58 -48.99
C GLY A 194 -42.56 15.76 -47.50
N GLY A 195 -41.59 15.95 -46.62
CA GLY A 195 -41.80 16.20 -45.18
C GLY A 195 -42.20 14.96 -44.35
N LYS A 196 -42.24 13.77 -44.96
CA LYS A 196 -42.55 12.50 -44.30
C LYS A 196 -41.27 11.93 -43.67
N LYS A 197 -41.38 11.35 -42.46
CA LYS A 197 -40.27 10.64 -41.81
C LYS A 197 -39.79 9.50 -42.73
N GLU A 198 -38.49 9.47 -42.98
CA GLU A 198 -37.84 8.51 -43.87
C GLU A 198 -36.62 7.94 -43.14
N GLY A 199 -36.83 6.80 -42.48
CA GLY A 199 -35.72 5.97 -42.03
C GLY A 199 -35.00 5.32 -43.20
N LYS A 200 -33.81 4.79 -42.96
CA LYS A 200 -33.10 3.96 -43.93
C LYS A 200 -33.79 2.60 -44.04
N SER A 201 -33.60 1.92 -45.17
CA SER A 201 -34.07 0.54 -45.33
C SER A 201 -32.93 -0.44 -45.09
N VAL A 202 -33.15 -1.37 -44.17
CA VAL A 202 -32.33 -2.57 -43.92
C VAL A 202 -33.16 -3.80 -44.23
N THR A 203 -32.51 -4.91 -44.55
CA THR A 203 -33.16 -6.17 -44.87
C THR A 203 -32.87 -7.16 -43.76
N LYS A 204 -33.90 -7.90 -43.34
CA LYS A 204 -33.75 -9.13 -42.56
C LYS A 204 -33.88 -10.30 -43.53
N ASN A 205 -32.92 -11.22 -43.50
CA ASN A 205 -33.08 -12.52 -44.14
C ASN A 205 -33.88 -13.39 -43.17
N ASP A 206 -35.10 -13.73 -43.57
CA ASP A 206 -35.85 -14.79 -42.92
C ASP A 206 -35.57 -16.07 -43.70
N ASN A 207 -35.28 -17.18 -43.02
CA ASN A 207 -34.86 -18.47 -43.61
C ASN A 207 -35.83 -19.01 -44.69
N ALA A 208 -37.02 -18.40 -44.80
CA ALA A 208 -38.02 -18.63 -45.84
C ALA A 208 -37.91 -17.65 -47.03
N LYS A 209 -36.78 -17.60 -47.76
CA LYS A 209 -36.61 -16.99 -49.11
C LYS A 209 -37.14 -15.56 -49.36
N GLN A 210 -37.60 -14.82 -48.34
CA GLN A 210 -38.22 -13.50 -48.52
C GLN A 210 -37.47 -12.44 -47.72
N GLU A 211 -36.85 -11.51 -48.45
CA GLU A 211 -36.22 -10.32 -47.87
C GLU A 211 -37.27 -9.42 -47.18
N ILE A 212 -37.29 -9.40 -45.84
CA ILE A 212 -38.14 -8.48 -45.10
C ILE A 212 -37.46 -7.12 -45.01
N LYS A 213 -37.99 -6.13 -45.73
CA LYS A 213 -37.51 -4.74 -45.64
C LYS A 213 -38.01 -4.06 -44.37
N ILE A 214 -37.09 -3.71 -43.49
CA ILE A 214 -37.30 -2.95 -42.27
C ILE A 214 -36.89 -1.50 -42.50
N LYS A 215 -37.72 -0.55 -42.06
CA LYS A 215 -37.34 0.86 -42.00
C LYS A 215 -36.84 1.20 -40.60
N THR A 216 -35.69 1.85 -40.51
CA THR A 216 -35.01 2.17 -39.24
C THR A 216 -35.76 3.21 -38.41
N ASP A 217 -36.60 4.06 -39.04
CA ASP A 217 -37.40 5.08 -38.34
C ASP A 217 -38.35 4.50 -37.29
N LYS A 218 -38.79 3.28 -37.55
CA LYS A 218 -39.67 2.53 -36.66
C LYS A 218 -38.92 1.55 -35.77
N LEU A 219 -37.69 1.17 -36.10
CA LEU A 219 -36.95 0.18 -35.32
C LEU A 219 -36.78 0.60 -33.86
N TYR A 220 -36.22 1.79 -33.63
CA TYR A 220 -35.95 2.25 -32.27
C TYR A 220 -37.21 2.64 -31.49
N SER A 221 -38.29 3.06 -32.18
CA SER A 221 -39.53 3.52 -31.54
C SER A 221 -40.61 2.46 -31.40
N LYS A 222 -40.50 1.34 -32.14
CA LYS A 222 -41.52 0.27 -32.19
C LYS A 222 -41.02 -1.06 -31.63
N SER A 223 -39.81 -1.13 -31.10
CA SER A 223 -39.30 -2.31 -30.40
C SER A 223 -40.00 -2.49 -29.05
N GLY A 224 -40.32 -3.73 -28.71
CA GLY A 224 -40.74 -4.11 -27.36
C GLY A 224 -39.54 -4.12 -26.39
N ILE A 225 -39.80 -4.43 -25.12
CA ILE A 225 -38.77 -4.54 -24.08
C ILE A 225 -38.61 -6.02 -23.68
N TYR A 226 -37.37 -6.47 -23.55
CA TYR A 226 -37.00 -7.76 -22.99
C TYR A 226 -36.21 -7.54 -21.69
N ILE A 227 -36.61 -8.24 -20.64
CA ILE A 227 -35.95 -8.23 -19.33
C ILE A 227 -35.24 -9.58 -19.15
N PRO A 228 -33.91 -9.64 -19.38
CA PRO A 228 -33.17 -10.91 -19.37
C PRO A 228 -33.23 -11.65 -18.04
N VAL A 229 -33.17 -10.93 -16.91
CA VAL A 229 -33.13 -11.50 -15.56
C VAL A 229 -34.35 -12.36 -15.26
N ARG A 230 -35.52 -11.98 -15.79
CA ARG A 230 -36.79 -12.70 -15.60
C ARG A 230 -37.22 -13.51 -16.81
N ASN A 231 -36.50 -13.36 -17.93
CA ASN A 231 -36.89 -13.87 -19.24
C ASN A 231 -38.31 -13.46 -19.64
N LEU A 232 -38.67 -12.19 -19.46
CA LEU A 232 -40.00 -11.65 -19.76
C LEU A 232 -39.96 -10.60 -20.87
N PHE A 233 -41.02 -10.57 -21.66
CA PHE A 233 -41.19 -9.66 -22.79
C PHE A 233 -42.39 -8.74 -22.55
N TYR A 234 -42.23 -7.47 -22.90
CA TYR A 234 -43.22 -6.44 -22.70
C TYR A 234 -43.46 -5.65 -23.98
N LYS A 235 -44.72 -5.31 -24.21
CA LYS A 235 -45.17 -4.43 -25.30
C LYS A 235 -46.19 -3.42 -24.82
N ASN A 236 -46.32 -2.33 -25.56
CA ASN A 236 -47.40 -1.36 -25.43
C ASN A 236 -48.04 -1.07 -26.80
N ASP A 237 -49.14 -0.29 -26.80
CA ASP A 237 -49.91 0.06 -28.01
C ASP A 237 -49.09 0.76 -29.10
N HIS A 238 -47.98 1.38 -28.71
CA HIS A 238 -47.09 2.06 -29.64
C HIS A 238 -46.03 1.12 -30.20
N THR A 239 -45.71 0.00 -29.57
CA THR A 239 -44.75 -0.98 -30.08
C THR A 239 -45.36 -1.98 -31.07
N LYS A 240 -44.51 -2.62 -31.87
CA LYS A 240 -44.85 -3.68 -32.82
C LYS A 240 -43.74 -4.74 -32.83
N PRO A 241 -43.53 -5.43 -31.70
CA PRO A 241 -42.40 -6.33 -31.53
C PRO A 241 -42.41 -7.51 -32.49
N GLU A 242 -43.58 -7.90 -33.03
CA GLU A 242 -43.67 -8.97 -34.05
C GLU A 242 -42.86 -8.62 -35.31
N LYS A 243 -42.74 -7.32 -35.62
CA LYS A 243 -41.99 -6.83 -36.77
C LYS A 243 -40.61 -6.27 -36.41
N TYR A 244 -40.50 -5.56 -35.29
CA TYR A 244 -39.29 -4.80 -34.95
C TYR A 244 -38.48 -5.42 -33.81
N GLY A 245 -38.99 -6.49 -33.19
CA GLY A 245 -38.32 -7.19 -32.11
C GLY A 245 -38.41 -6.51 -30.76
N TYR A 246 -37.53 -6.98 -29.88
CA TYR A 246 -37.35 -6.48 -28.53
C TYR A 246 -35.93 -5.92 -28.36
N ARG A 247 -35.79 -5.00 -27.43
CA ARG A 247 -34.50 -4.50 -26.92
C ARG A 247 -34.39 -4.75 -25.43
N LYS A 248 -33.18 -4.75 -24.87
CA LYS A 248 -32.99 -4.66 -23.41
C LYS A 248 -33.39 -3.29 -22.88
N LEU A 249 -33.63 -3.23 -21.58
CA LEU A 249 -33.71 -1.99 -20.82
C LEU A 249 -32.39 -1.23 -20.90
N PHE A 250 -32.50 0.10 -21.03
CA PHE A 250 -31.38 1.00 -20.82
C PHE A 250 -31.13 1.20 -19.32
N SER A 251 -29.90 1.58 -18.99
CA SER A 251 -29.42 1.78 -17.62
C SER A 251 -30.22 2.79 -16.79
N TRP A 252 -30.98 3.68 -17.44
CA TRP A 252 -31.83 4.67 -16.78
C TRP A 252 -33.32 4.28 -16.72
N GLU A 253 -33.73 3.20 -17.39
CA GLU A 253 -35.12 2.74 -17.38
C GLU A 253 -35.39 1.85 -16.17
N ASP A 254 -36.54 2.08 -15.52
CA ASP A 254 -36.94 1.32 -14.33
C ASP A 254 -37.75 0.08 -14.71
N GLU A 255 -37.26 -1.09 -14.28
CA GLU A 255 -37.91 -2.37 -14.54
C GLU A 255 -39.34 -2.43 -13.97
N THR A 256 -39.55 -1.90 -12.76
CA THR A 256 -40.84 -1.89 -12.09
C THR A 256 -41.86 -1.00 -12.79
N GLU A 257 -41.42 0.14 -13.33
CA GLU A 257 -42.27 1.04 -14.13
C GLU A 257 -42.75 0.33 -15.41
N ILE A 258 -41.86 -0.36 -16.11
CA ILE A 258 -42.20 -1.12 -17.32
C ILE A 258 -43.20 -2.23 -17.00
N MET A 259 -42.97 -2.98 -15.92
CA MET A 259 -43.88 -4.05 -15.50
C MET A 259 -45.30 -3.54 -15.15
N GLN A 260 -45.43 -2.30 -14.69
CA GLN A 260 -46.72 -1.69 -14.33
C GLN A 260 -47.44 -1.08 -15.53
N THR A 261 -46.69 -0.52 -16.48
CA THR A 261 -47.25 0.30 -17.57
C THR A 261 -47.33 -0.43 -18.92
N TRP A 262 -46.61 -1.55 -19.08
CA TRP A 262 -46.60 -2.34 -20.31
C TRP A 262 -47.32 -3.66 -20.12
N THR A 263 -47.80 -4.21 -21.23
CA THR A 263 -48.47 -5.52 -21.27
C THR A 263 -47.47 -6.62 -21.55
N LEU A 264 -47.62 -7.75 -20.84
CA LEU A 264 -46.78 -8.92 -21.05
C LEU A 264 -47.03 -9.50 -22.46
N ASP A 265 -45.96 -9.78 -23.20
CA ASP A 265 -46.03 -10.43 -24.50
C ASP A 265 -45.55 -11.87 -24.40
N ASN A 266 -46.35 -12.81 -24.91
CA ASN A 266 -46.06 -14.25 -24.86
C ASN A 266 -45.16 -14.67 -26.04
N SER A 267 -44.04 -13.97 -26.22
CA SER A 267 -43.06 -14.29 -27.28
C SER A 267 -42.25 -15.54 -26.93
N LEU A 268 -42.00 -16.40 -27.92
CA LEU A 268 -41.44 -17.75 -27.73
C LEU A 268 -39.93 -17.84 -28.00
N GLU A 269 -39.33 -16.89 -28.71
CA GLU A 269 -37.89 -16.92 -29.02
C GLU A 269 -37.09 -16.06 -28.04
N ASN A 270 -36.27 -16.72 -27.23
CA ASN A 270 -35.34 -16.05 -26.35
C ASN A 270 -34.22 -15.41 -27.18
N PRO A 271 -34.09 -14.07 -27.20
CA PRO A 271 -33.00 -13.40 -27.89
C PRO A 271 -31.66 -13.74 -27.25
N ILE A 272 -30.63 -13.93 -28.09
CA ILE A 272 -29.26 -14.15 -27.61
C ILE A 272 -28.55 -12.80 -27.59
N TYR A 273 -28.02 -12.46 -26.42
CA TYR A 273 -27.16 -11.30 -26.25
C TYR A 273 -25.83 -11.73 -25.67
N THR A 274 -24.76 -11.28 -26.31
CA THR A 274 -23.38 -11.67 -26.01
C THR A 274 -22.57 -10.50 -25.48
N ILE A 275 -22.98 -9.25 -25.74
CA ILE A 275 -22.24 -8.08 -25.30
C ILE A 275 -22.57 -7.75 -23.85
N ASN A 276 -21.50 -7.58 -23.06
CA ASN A 276 -21.52 -6.87 -21.80
C ASN A 276 -20.64 -5.61 -21.92
N VAL A 277 -21.19 -4.45 -21.60
CA VAL A 277 -20.47 -3.17 -21.71
C VAL A 277 -19.47 -3.06 -20.55
N THR A 278 -18.19 -3.05 -20.88
CA THR A 278 -17.06 -2.95 -19.94
C THR A 278 -16.06 -1.91 -20.41
N ASP A 279 -15.22 -1.38 -19.53
CA ASP A 279 -14.20 -0.39 -19.88
C ASP A 279 -13.23 -0.89 -20.95
N LYS A 280 -12.86 -2.17 -20.89
CA LYS A 280 -12.03 -2.82 -21.91
C LYS A 280 -12.70 -2.84 -23.29
N LEU A 281 -14.02 -3.06 -23.33
CA LEU A 281 -14.78 -3.01 -24.57
C LEU A 281 -14.82 -1.59 -25.13
N LEU A 282 -15.13 -0.60 -24.29
CA LEU A 282 -15.15 0.82 -24.67
C LEU A 282 -13.79 1.26 -25.22
N LEU A 283 -12.69 0.86 -24.58
CA LEU A 283 -11.34 1.11 -25.05
C LEU A 283 -11.11 0.49 -26.44
N SER A 284 -11.50 -0.77 -26.65
CA SER A 284 -11.35 -1.43 -27.96
C SER A 284 -12.16 -0.75 -29.07
N ILE A 285 -13.34 -0.21 -28.76
CA ILE A 285 -14.14 0.56 -29.71
C ILE A 285 -13.47 1.91 -29.99
N LYS A 286 -13.00 2.62 -28.95
CA LYS A 286 -12.29 3.89 -29.07
C LYS A 286 -11.07 3.74 -29.97
N GLU A 287 -10.23 2.74 -29.74
CA GLU A 287 -9.06 2.44 -30.58
C GLU A 287 -9.45 2.21 -32.04
N TYR A 288 -10.53 1.44 -32.28
CA TYR A 288 -11.04 1.20 -33.63
C TYR A 288 -11.47 2.50 -34.31
N VAL A 289 -12.27 3.34 -33.64
CA VAL A 289 -12.74 4.62 -34.19
C VAL A 289 -11.57 5.54 -34.53
N MET A 290 -10.61 5.68 -33.60
CA MET A 290 -9.43 6.51 -33.81
C MET A 290 -8.56 5.98 -34.96
N SER A 291 -8.40 4.66 -35.10
CA SER A 291 -7.61 4.05 -36.18
C SER A 291 -8.16 4.30 -37.59
N LYS A 292 -9.43 4.69 -37.73
CA LYS A 292 -10.00 5.03 -39.04
C LYS A 292 -9.56 6.39 -39.56
N ASN A 293 -9.01 7.24 -38.70
CA ASN A 293 -8.45 8.54 -39.06
C ASN A 293 -6.96 8.58 -38.71
N ARG A 294 -6.09 8.70 -39.72
CA ARG A 294 -4.62 8.69 -39.54
C ARG A 294 -4.10 9.72 -38.53
N PHE A 295 -4.75 10.88 -38.43
CA PHE A 295 -4.35 11.90 -37.46
C PHE A 295 -4.72 11.47 -36.03
N GLU A 296 -5.89 10.89 -35.86
CA GLU A 296 -6.37 10.43 -34.56
C GLU A 296 -5.63 9.16 -34.12
N GLU A 297 -5.28 8.28 -35.05
CA GLU A 297 -4.40 7.14 -34.83
C GLU A 297 -3.04 7.59 -34.27
N ALA A 298 -2.45 8.66 -34.81
CA ALA A 298 -1.19 9.21 -34.30
C ALA A 298 -1.35 9.81 -32.88
N ILE A 299 -2.50 10.42 -32.56
CA ILE A 299 -2.82 10.89 -31.21
C ILE A 299 -2.92 9.70 -30.26
N LEU A 300 -3.64 8.65 -30.65
CA LEU A 300 -3.80 7.42 -29.87
C LEU A 300 -2.44 6.75 -29.61
N ALA A 301 -1.57 6.65 -30.63
CA ALA A 301 -0.24 6.07 -30.49
C ALA A 301 0.63 6.85 -29.49
N ARG A 302 0.56 8.19 -29.51
CA ARG A 302 1.25 9.05 -28.53
C ARG A 302 0.69 8.85 -27.12
N GLN A 303 -0.63 8.72 -26.99
CA GLN A 303 -1.28 8.47 -25.70
C GLN A 303 -0.85 7.12 -25.13
N LYS A 304 -0.88 6.04 -25.93
CA LYS A 304 -0.38 4.72 -25.52
C LYS A 304 1.06 4.77 -25.03
N LEU A 305 1.94 5.43 -25.77
CA LEU A 305 3.34 5.57 -25.38
C LEU A 305 3.50 6.39 -24.08
N SER A 306 2.64 7.39 -23.85
CA SER A 306 2.60 8.14 -22.61
C SER A 306 2.10 7.30 -21.43
N ASP A 307 1.05 6.51 -21.62
CA ASP A 307 0.46 5.64 -20.61
C ASP A 307 1.44 4.52 -20.22
N GLU A 308 2.08 3.87 -21.20
CA GLU A 308 3.17 2.91 -20.99
C GLU A 308 4.34 3.52 -20.22
N ALA A 309 4.73 4.76 -20.54
CA ALA A 309 5.78 5.47 -19.81
C ALA A 309 5.37 5.91 -18.40
N MET A 310 4.08 6.09 -18.12
CA MET A 310 3.58 6.31 -16.75
C MET A 310 3.57 5.01 -15.96
N GLU A 311 3.13 3.91 -16.57
CA GLU A 311 3.12 2.59 -15.93
C GLU A 311 4.54 2.11 -15.59
N ASP A 312 5.50 2.25 -16.51
CA ASP A 312 6.92 1.96 -16.25
C ASP A 312 7.50 2.82 -15.12
N ARG A 313 7.16 4.12 -15.07
CA ARG A 313 7.56 4.99 -13.95
C ARG A 313 6.96 4.54 -12.63
N GLN A 314 5.70 4.13 -12.62
CA GLN A 314 5.02 3.65 -11.43
C GLN A 314 5.62 2.33 -10.93
N GLN A 315 5.88 1.37 -11.82
CA GLN A 315 6.55 0.12 -11.48
C GLN A 315 7.96 0.36 -10.92
N LYS A 316 8.74 1.27 -11.53
CA LYS A 316 10.06 1.66 -11.02
C LYS A 316 9.98 2.33 -9.65
N HIS A 317 8.96 3.16 -9.42
CA HIS A 317 8.73 3.78 -8.12
C HIS A 317 8.38 2.74 -7.05
N GLU A 318 7.48 1.80 -7.34
CA GLU A 318 7.14 0.70 -6.43
C GLU A 318 8.33 -0.22 -6.14
N ALA A 319 9.16 -0.51 -7.15
CA ALA A 319 10.39 -1.27 -6.98
C ALA A 319 11.39 -0.52 -6.06
N ALA A 320 11.55 0.80 -6.25
CA ALA A 320 12.41 1.62 -5.40
C ALA A 320 11.89 1.69 -3.95
N LEU A 321 10.57 1.80 -3.75
CA LEU A 321 9.96 1.75 -2.42
C LEU A 321 10.19 0.40 -1.74
N THR A 322 10.10 -0.69 -2.50
CA THR A 322 10.37 -2.04 -2.00
C THR A 322 11.82 -2.19 -1.57
N MET A 323 12.78 -1.77 -2.40
CA MET A 323 14.21 -1.76 -2.05
C MET A 323 14.52 -0.89 -0.83
N LEU A 324 13.90 0.29 -0.72
CA LEU A 324 14.06 1.16 0.45
C LEU A 324 13.55 0.47 1.72
N LYS A 325 12.39 -0.19 1.63
CA LYS A 325 11.82 -0.92 2.75
C LYS A 325 12.74 -2.07 3.20
N GLU A 326 13.24 -2.87 2.27
CA GLU A 326 14.23 -3.92 2.56
C GLU A 326 15.51 -3.36 3.20
N CYS A 327 15.97 -2.19 2.76
CA CYS A 327 17.13 -1.52 3.34
C CYS A 327 16.86 -1.06 4.79
N TYR A 328 15.68 -0.48 5.05
CA TYR A 328 15.28 -0.10 6.40
C TYR A 328 15.12 -1.31 7.32
N ASP A 329 14.50 -2.40 6.85
CA ASP A 329 14.33 -3.62 7.62
C ASP A 329 15.70 -4.22 8.00
N ASN A 330 16.67 -4.21 7.07
CA ASN A 330 18.05 -4.63 7.35
C ASN A 330 18.73 -3.74 8.40
N ILE A 331 18.55 -2.41 8.31
CA ILE A 331 19.11 -1.47 9.30
C ILE A 331 18.49 -1.72 10.69
N ILE A 332 17.17 -1.93 10.76
CA ILE A 332 16.46 -2.22 12.02
C ILE A 332 17.00 -3.52 12.63
N ASN A 333 17.12 -4.59 11.84
CA ASN A 333 17.66 -5.87 12.30
C ASN A 333 19.10 -5.74 12.85
N GLU A 334 19.97 -4.97 12.17
CA GLU A 334 21.33 -4.68 12.64
C GLU A 334 21.33 -3.88 13.95
N LEU A 335 20.46 -2.87 14.09
CA LEU A 335 20.32 -2.10 15.32
C LEU A 335 19.83 -2.96 16.48
N GLU A 336 18.85 -3.84 16.25
CA GLU A 336 18.35 -4.80 17.24
C GLU A 336 19.46 -5.77 17.67
N TYR A 337 20.26 -6.27 16.72
CA TYR A 337 21.42 -7.12 17.01
C TYR A 337 22.46 -6.41 17.88
N ILE A 338 22.82 -5.16 17.54
CA ILE A 338 23.75 -4.34 18.30
C ILE A 338 23.20 -4.11 19.72
N GLN A 339 21.93 -3.73 19.85
CA GLN A 339 21.28 -3.49 21.14
C GLN A 339 21.31 -4.75 22.03
N GLN A 340 21.00 -5.91 21.46
CA GLN A 340 21.02 -7.18 22.20
C GLN A 340 22.44 -7.53 22.67
N LYS A 341 23.45 -7.31 21.82
CA LYS A 341 24.86 -7.51 22.17
C LYS A 341 25.30 -6.58 23.30
N THR A 342 24.95 -5.30 23.23
CA THR A 342 25.25 -4.32 24.28
C THR A 342 24.56 -4.68 25.60
N LEU A 343 23.30 -5.12 25.56
CA LEU A 343 22.58 -5.57 26.74
C LEU A 343 23.26 -6.77 27.42
N ASN A 344 23.72 -7.74 26.63
CA ASN A 344 24.44 -8.90 27.15
C ASN A 344 25.77 -8.51 27.80
N MET A 345 26.55 -7.63 27.16
CA MET A 345 27.77 -7.07 27.75
C MET A 345 27.49 -6.33 29.06
N PHE A 346 26.39 -5.56 29.13
CA PHE A 346 26.02 -4.83 30.33
C PHE A 346 25.64 -5.78 31.48
N LYS A 347 24.91 -6.87 31.18
CA LYS A 347 24.63 -7.94 32.15
C LYS A 347 25.91 -8.57 32.67
N GLU A 348 26.84 -8.95 31.79
CA GLU A 348 28.14 -9.52 32.20
C GLU A 348 28.93 -8.56 33.10
N SER A 349 28.97 -7.27 32.75
CA SER A 349 29.61 -6.24 33.56
C SER A 349 28.93 -6.07 34.92
N THR A 350 27.61 -6.19 34.99
CA THR A 350 26.84 -6.09 36.23
C THR A 350 27.16 -7.28 37.15
N THR A 351 27.17 -8.50 36.61
CA THR A 351 27.57 -9.71 37.34
C THR A 351 29.02 -9.62 37.85
N LEU A 352 29.94 -9.06 37.06
CA LEU A 352 31.31 -8.82 37.49
C LEU A 352 31.37 -7.80 38.63
N MET A 353 30.57 -6.73 38.55
CA MET A 353 30.50 -5.70 39.57
C MET A 353 29.93 -6.26 40.89
N GLU A 354 28.88 -7.09 40.82
CA GLU A 354 28.33 -7.81 41.98
C GLU A 354 29.39 -8.69 42.65
N LYS A 355 30.17 -9.47 41.88
CA LYS A 355 31.27 -10.28 42.42
C LYS A 355 32.38 -9.44 43.07
N VAL A 356 32.67 -8.25 42.54
CA VAL A 356 33.63 -7.32 43.14
C VAL A 356 33.11 -6.81 44.48
N VAL A 357 31.81 -6.47 44.56
CA VAL A 357 31.18 -6.06 45.82
C VAL A 357 31.21 -7.18 46.85
N GLU A 358 30.84 -8.41 46.48
CA GLU A 358 30.90 -9.59 47.36
C GLU A 358 32.33 -9.82 47.91
N ASN A 359 33.34 -9.76 47.04
CA ASN A 359 34.74 -9.89 47.46
C ASN A 359 35.16 -8.75 48.41
N GLN A 360 34.73 -7.52 48.15
CA GLN A 360 35.03 -6.39 49.04
C GLN A 360 34.33 -6.52 50.40
N GLU A 361 33.14 -7.09 50.45
CA GLU A 361 32.45 -7.38 51.71
C GLU A 361 33.16 -8.48 52.51
N ALA A 362 33.62 -9.55 51.85
CA ALA A 362 34.44 -10.59 52.47
C ALA A 362 35.80 -10.05 52.98
N ASP A 363 36.44 -9.16 52.21
CA ASP A 363 37.66 -8.46 52.63
C ASP A 363 37.42 -7.54 53.82
N LYS A 364 36.27 -6.84 53.86
CA LYS A 364 35.89 -6.05 55.04
C LYS A 364 35.69 -6.94 56.25
N GLU A 365 34.99 -8.06 56.12
CA GLU A 365 34.73 -8.99 57.21
C GLU A 365 36.03 -9.55 57.81
N THR A 366 36.96 -10.00 56.96
CA THR A 366 38.29 -10.43 57.39
C THR A 366 39.09 -9.30 58.03
N THR A 367 39.01 -8.07 57.51
CA THR A 367 39.66 -6.90 58.10
C THR A 367 39.08 -6.60 59.50
N THR A 368 37.76 -6.66 59.68
CA THR A 368 37.14 -6.53 61.02
C THR A 368 37.65 -7.60 61.98
N VAL A 369 37.73 -8.87 61.56
CA VAL A 369 38.27 -9.94 62.41
C VAL A 369 39.72 -9.66 62.83
N ILE A 370 40.54 -9.14 61.92
CA ILE A 370 41.92 -8.73 62.22
C ILE A 370 41.94 -7.58 63.24
N ILE A 371 41.10 -6.56 63.04
CA ILE A 371 40.99 -5.42 63.96
C ILE A 371 40.58 -5.90 65.36
N THR A 372 39.55 -6.75 65.48
CA THR A 372 39.10 -7.25 66.80
C THR A 372 40.18 -8.06 67.50
N LYS A 373 40.96 -8.86 66.77
CA LYS A 373 42.11 -9.59 67.33
C LYS A 373 43.23 -8.66 67.79
N LEU A 374 43.51 -7.59 67.03
CA LEU A 374 44.50 -6.59 67.41
C LEU A 374 44.05 -5.80 68.64
N GLU A 375 42.77 -5.45 68.75
CA GLU A 375 42.19 -4.80 69.93
C GLU A 375 42.29 -5.70 71.17
N SER A 376 41.97 -7.00 71.05
CA SER A 376 42.15 -7.97 72.12
C SER A 376 43.60 -8.06 72.57
N ALA A 377 44.54 -8.20 71.63
CA ALA A 377 45.96 -8.24 71.94
C ALA A 377 46.45 -6.94 72.59
N HIS A 378 45.93 -5.79 72.15
CA HIS A 378 46.25 -4.51 72.77
C HIS A 378 45.74 -4.43 74.21
N SER A 379 44.54 -4.92 74.48
CA SER A 379 43.99 -5.03 75.83
C SER A 379 44.84 -5.92 76.73
N ASP A 380 45.29 -7.07 76.22
CA ASP A 380 46.17 -7.98 76.96
C ASP A 380 47.54 -7.33 77.28
N ILE A 381 48.08 -6.55 76.34
CA ILE A 381 49.31 -5.78 76.55
C ILE A 381 49.10 -4.73 77.64
N LEU A 382 47.97 -4.01 77.64
CA LEU A 382 47.65 -3.02 78.67
C LEU A 382 47.48 -3.66 80.05
N ASP A 383 46.80 -4.79 80.14
CA ASP A 383 46.64 -5.54 81.40
C ASP A 383 47.99 -6.05 81.92
N THR A 384 48.84 -6.56 81.04
CA THR A 384 50.21 -6.98 81.38
C THR A 384 51.05 -5.79 81.85
N LYS A 385 50.91 -4.63 81.21
CA LYS A 385 51.59 -3.40 81.63
C LYS A 385 51.12 -2.93 83.00
N GLY A 386 49.81 -2.97 83.27
CA GLY A 386 49.25 -2.69 84.59
C GLY A 386 49.83 -3.60 85.67
N LYS A 387 49.90 -4.90 85.40
CA LYS A 387 50.58 -5.88 86.29
C LYS A 387 52.05 -5.57 86.50
N GLN A 388 52.78 -5.12 85.47
CA GLN A 388 54.17 -4.70 85.60
C GLN A 388 54.32 -3.43 86.44
N GLU A 389 53.42 -2.45 86.31
CA GLU A 389 53.40 -1.25 87.14
C GLU A 389 53.11 -1.60 88.61
N ASP A 390 52.19 -2.52 88.88
CA ASP A 390 51.92 -3.03 90.23
C ASP A 390 53.14 -3.74 90.84
N ILE A 391 53.86 -4.54 90.04
CA ILE A 391 55.12 -5.18 90.45
C ILE A 391 56.19 -4.14 90.75
N LEU A 392 56.33 -3.10 89.91
CA LEU A 392 57.29 -2.01 90.14
C LEU A 392 56.99 -1.26 91.43
N LYS A 393 55.71 -0.99 91.69
CA LYS A 393 55.25 -0.33 92.92
C LYS A 393 55.54 -1.18 94.17
N SER A 394 55.25 -2.48 94.09
CA SER A 394 55.61 -3.45 95.13
C SER A 394 57.12 -3.53 95.36
N ASN A 395 57.93 -3.51 94.29
CA ASN A 395 59.39 -3.47 94.41
C ASN A 395 59.89 -2.17 95.05
N GLU A 396 59.23 -1.04 94.77
CA GLU A 396 59.56 0.25 95.38
C GLU A 396 59.18 0.28 96.87
N ASP A 397 58.05 -0.32 97.24
CA ASP A 397 57.67 -0.53 98.66
C ASP A 397 58.67 -1.45 99.38
N ILE A 398 59.11 -2.54 98.73
CA ILE A 398 60.18 -3.41 99.25
C ILE A 398 61.48 -2.62 99.43
N LYS A 399 61.85 -1.78 98.46
CA LYS A 399 63.05 -0.95 98.53
C LYS A 399 62.97 0.06 99.66
N ASN A 400 61.82 0.70 99.86
CA ASN A 400 61.57 1.62 100.97
C ASN A 400 61.64 0.89 102.33
N ASN A 401 61.11 -0.33 102.42
CA ASN A 401 61.24 -1.16 103.62
C ASN A 401 62.70 -1.56 103.90
N ILE A 402 63.49 -1.87 102.87
CA ILE A 402 64.93 -2.16 103.01
C ILE A 402 65.68 -0.92 103.51
N VAL A 403 65.37 0.27 102.99
CA VAL A 403 65.97 1.53 103.47
C VAL A 403 65.64 1.75 104.94
N ALA A 404 64.38 1.54 105.37
CA ALA A 404 63.99 1.66 106.78
C ALA A 404 64.74 0.65 107.68
N ILE A 405 64.99 -0.57 107.21
CA ILE A 405 65.80 -1.56 107.93
C ILE A 405 67.27 -1.11 108.05
N MET A 406 67.83 -0.52 106.99
CA MET A 406 69.21 0.01 107.02
C MET A 406 69.34 1.22 107.95
N THR A 407 68.37 2.14 107.96
CA THR A 407 68.37 3.29 108.88
C THR A 407 68.26 2.85 110.35
N ASN A 408 67.47 1.80 110.63
CA ASN A 408 67.41 1.19 111.96
C ASN A 408 68.72 0.48 112.37
N GLN A 409 69.53 0.01 111.41
CA GLN A 409 70.87 -0.55 111.70
C GLN A 409 71.93 0.54 111.90
N GLU A 410 71.81 1.69 111.24
CA GLU A 410 72.71 2.84 111.43
C GLU A 410 72.48 3.57 112.77
N GLU A 411 71.26 3.61 113.30
CA GLU A 411 70.99 4.15 114.65
C GLU A 411 71.55 3.28 115.80
N LEU A 412 71.81 2.00 115.57
CA LEU A 412 72.39 1.09 116.56
C LEU A 412 73.94 1.13 116.64
N ALA A 413 74.61 1.81 115.70
CA ALA A 413 76.06 1.80 115.58
C ALA A 413 76.79 2.99 116.26
N THR A 414 76.08 3.88 116.97
CA THR A 414 76.66 5.08 117.60
C THR A 414 76.56 5.10 119.13
N SER A 415 77.21 4.16 119.83
CA SER A 415 77.77 4.43 121.17
C SER A 415 78.83 3.38 121.61
N THR A 416 80.09 3.77 121.43
CA THR A 416 81.29 3.52 122.27
C THR A 416 81.28 2.38 123.31
N LEU A 417 82.20 1.38 123.24
CA LEU A 417 83.55 1.36 123.87
C LEU A 417 84.20 -0.06 123.96
N LYS A 418 85.41 -0.17 123.38
CA LYS A 418 86.69 -0.87 123.72
C LYS A 418 86.81 -2.27 124.37
N HIS A 419 87.72 -3.03 123.72
CA HIS A 419 88.82 -3.92 124.15
C HIS A 419 88.58 -5.28 124.85
N GLU A 420 89.00 -6.31 124.11
CA GLU A 420 89.83 -7.49 124.49
C GLU A 420 89.33 -8.52 125.53
N ASP A 421 89.43 -9.76 125.04
CA ASP A 421 89.53 -11.07 125.68
C ASP A 421 88.29 -11.84 126.17
N VAL A 422 88.43 -13.14 125.89
CA VAL A 422 87.82 -14.33 126.50
C VAL A 422 86.79 -15.07 125.64
N GLU A 423 87.37 -16.02 124.90
CA GLU A 423 86.83 -17.32 124.57
C GLU A 423 85.96 -17.96 125.67
N SER A 424 84.87 -18.59 125.22
CA SER A 424 84.35 -19.90 125.66
C SER A 424 82.92 -19.95 126.25
N ILE A 425 82.06 -20.63 125.47
CA ILE A 425 81.05 -21.64 125.86
C ILE A 425 79.70 -21.14 126.42
N VAL A 426 78.63 -21.33 125.62
CA VAL A 426 77.48 -22.27 125.80
C VAL A 426 76.73 -22.29 124.44
N ASN A 427 76.95 -23.25 123.52
CA ASN A 427 76.30 -24.57 123.39
C ASN A 427 74.80 -24.64 123.74
N ASP A 428 73.91 -24.60 122.74
CA ASP A 428 73.10 -25.79 122.36
C ASP A 428 72.01 -25.49 121.31
N LYS A 429 71.92 -26.43 120.34
CA LYS A 429 70.69 -26.92 119.65
C LYS A 429 70.01 -26.00 118.61
N VAL A 430 69.73 -26.40 117.36
CA VAL A 430 69.45 -27.72 116.78
C VAL A 430 69.84 -27.77 115.29
N LYS A 431 70.46 -28.89 114.90
CA LYS A 431 70.54 -29.44 113.54
C LYS A 431 69.22 -30.12 113.17
N GLU A 432 68.72 -29.92 111.94
CA GLU A 432 67.98 -30.89 111.09
C GLU A 432 67.43 -30.11 109.88
N GLY A 433 67.50 -30.53 108.61
CA GLY A 433 67.99 -31.76 108.00
C GLY A 433 67.88 -31.66 106.46
N ALA A 434 68.53 -32.60 105.77
CA ALA A 434 68.25 -33.13 104.43
C ALA A 434 68.14 -32.12 103.26
N LYS A 435 69.03 -32.09 102.24
CA LYS A 435 69.33 -33.19 101.30
C LYS A 435 68.11 -34.08 101.04
N ASP A 436 67.23 -33.65 100.15
CA ASP A 436 66.76 -34.48 99.05
C ASP A 436 65.83 -33.69 98.13
N GLY A 437 66.07 -33.87 96.83
CA GLY A 437 65.09 -33.56 95.80
C GLY A 437 65.14 -32.13 95.25
N VAL A 438 65.16 -31.89 93.96
CA VAL A 438 64.63 -32.63 92.82
C VAL A 438 64.88 -31.61 91.69
N LYS A 439 65.95 -31.62 90.87
CA LYS A 439 66.43 -32.61 89.89
C LYS A 439 65.35 -33.32 89.04
N GLU A 440 64.08 -32.92 89.18
CA GLU A 440 62.87 -33.41 88.46
C GLU A 440 61.91 -32.24 88.18
N PHE A 441 62.44 -31.02 87.98
CA PHE A 441 61.69 -29.92 87.37
C PHE A 441 62.36 -29.41 86.09
N ILE A 442 63.68 -29.61 85.99
CA ILE A 442 64.50 -29.22 84.83
C ILE A 442 64.56 -30.36 83.78
N SER A 443 64.17 -31.59 84.14
CA SER A 443 64.06 -32.75 83.24
C SER A 443 62.66 -32.96 82.64
N GLU A 444 61.61 -32.30 83.16
CA GLU A 444 60.23 -32.37 82.63
C GLU A 444 59.95 -31.25 81.60
N THR A 445 60.59 -30.08 81.75
CA THR A 445 60.35 -28.91 80.86
C THR A 445 61.23 -28.90 79.60
N LEU A 446 62.24 -29.77 79.52
CA LEU A 446 63.17 -29.92 78.38
C LEU A 446 62.95 -31.23 77.60
N ARG A 447 61.73 -31.79 77.65
CA ARG A 447 61.33 -33.00 76.91
C ARG A 447 60.16 -32.82 75.94
N GLU A 448 59.55 -31.63 75.86
CA GLU A 448 58.39 -31.37 74.97
C GLU A 448 58.70 -30.48 73.74
N ASN A 449 59.95 -30.08 73.50
CA ASN A 449 60.32 -29.33 72.29
C ASN A 449 61.62 -29.83 71.62
N ASP A 450 61.84 -31.15 71.61
CA ASP A 450 62.77 -31.78 70.68
C ASP A 450 62.02 -32.13 69.38
N PRO A 451 62.25 -31.41 68.27
CA PRO A 451 61.65 -31.76 66.99
C PRO A 451 62.33 -33.03 66.46
N GLY A 452 61.74 -34.17 66.81
CA GLY A 452 62.18 -35.49 66.34
C GLY A 452 62.32 -35.59 64.81
N PRO A 453 62.89 -36.71 64.31
CA PRO A 453 63.56 -36.85 63.00
C PRO A 453 62.67 -36.70 61.74
N ARG A 454 61.41 -36.29 61.87
CA ARG A 454 60.52 -35.85 60.78
C ARG A 454 60.76 -34.40 60.39
N ILE A 455 60.90 -33.48 61.35
CA ILE A 455 61.10 -32.04 61.06
C ILE A 455 62.48 -31.79 60.44
N LYS A 456 63.51 -32.54 60.85
CA LYS A 456 64.85 -32.47 60.24
C LYS A 456 64.85 -32.87 58.75
N ARG A 457 63.99 -33.83 58.34
CA ARG A 457 63.84 -34.27 56.94
C ARG A 457 62.95 -33.36 56.09
N GLU A 458 61.95 -32.70 56.68
CA GLU A 458 61.12 -31.70 55.98
C GLU A 458 61.88 -30.37 55.80
N VAL A 459 62.69 -29.95 56.79
CA VAL A 459 63.54 -28.75 56.71
C VAL A 459 64.67 -28.92 55.70
N GLU A 460 65.33 -30.09 55.62
CA GLU A 460 66.33 -30.38 54.58
C GLU A 460 65.72 -30.45 53.17
N ARG A 461 64.50 -30.99 53.01
CA ARG A 461 63.76 -30.96 51.72
C ARG A 461 63.27 -29.57 51.32
N GLY A 462 62.94 -28.71 52.29
CA GLY A 462 62.61 -27.31 52.06
C GLY A 462 63.83 -26.50 51.61
N LEU A 463 64.97 -26.69 52.28
CA LEU A 463 66.22 -25.97 52.04
C LEU A 463 66.79 -26.24 50.64
N ASP A 464 66.71 -27.48 50.14
CA ASP A 464 67.17 -27.83 48.78
C ASP A 464 66.27 -27.26 47.66
N ARG A 465 64.97 -27.08 47.92
CA ARG A 465 64.07 -26.41 46.96
C ARG A 465 64.35 -24.90 46.91
N THR A 466 64.57 -24.24 48.05
CA THR A 466 64.90 -22.82 48.08
C THR A 466 66.28 -22.54 47.46
N LYS A 467 67.27 -23.41 47.67
CA LYS A 467 68.62 -23.28 47.06
C LYS A 467 68.60 -23.39 45.54
N ASN A 468 67.71 -24.22 44.99
CA ASN A 468 67.54 -24.38 43.53
C ASN A 468 66.75 -23.23 42.89
N GLU A 469 65.77 -22.65 43.59
CA GLU A 469 65.07 -21.44 43.14
C GLU A 469 65.97 -20.20 43.21
N LEU A 470 66.79 -20.06 44.26
CA LEU A 470 67.77 -18.98 44.39
C LEU A 470 68.81 -19.00 43.25
N LYS A 471 69.29 -20.19 42.86
CA LYS A 471 70.18 -20.38 41.69
C LYS A 471 69.51 -20.13 40.32
N ARG A 472 68.18 -20.19 40.23
CA ARG A 472 67.39 -19.81 39.04
C ARG A 472 67.20 -18.29 38.96
N VAL A 473 66.96 -17.65 40.11
CA VAL A 473 66.85 -16.19 40.23
C VAL A 473 68.20 -15.52 39.97
N GLU A 474 69.31 -16.03 40.53
CA GLU A 474 70.68 -15.54 40.21
C GLU A 474 71.02 -15.63 38.72
N ARG A 475 70.61 -16.71 38.03
CA ARG A 475 70.83 -16.87 36.58
C ARG A 475 69.98 -15.93 35.73
N ARG A 476 68.81 -15.51 36.22
CA ARG A 476 67.97 -14.50 35.54
C ARG A 476 68.49 -13.08 35.78
N ILE A 477 68.99 -12.78 36.97
CA ILE A 477 69.56 -11.47 37.30
C ILE A 477 70.88 -11.22 36.54
N ARG A 478 71.70 -12.26 36.30
CA ARG A 478 72.92 -12.13 35.47
C ARG A 478 72.67 -11.93 33.97
N LYS A 479 71.43 -12.14 33.48
CA LYS A 479 71.06 -11.87 32.07
C LYS A 479 70.50 -10.47 31.82
N PHE A 480 70.38 -9.63 32.86
CA PHE A 480 69.86 -8.26 32.79
C PHE A 480 70.87 -7.19 33.23
N LYS A 481 72.16 -7.53 33.35
CA LYS A 481 73.24 -6.55 33.52
C LYS A 481 74.15 -6.55 32.28
N TRP A 482 73.91 -5.52 31.46
CA TRP A 482 74.68 -5.01 30.31
C TRP A 482 74.57 -5.80 29.01
#